data_AF-A0A319CSK0-F1
#
_entry.id   AF-A0A319CSK0-F1
#
_cell.length_a   1.000
_cell.length_b   1.000
_cell.length_c   1.000
_cell.angle_alpha   90.00
_cell.angle_beta   90.00
_cell.angle_gamma   90.00
#
_symmetry.space_group_name_H-M   'P 1'
#
loop_
_entity.id
_entity.type
_entity.pdbx_description
1 polymer ?
#
loop_
_entity_poly.entity_id
_entity_poly.type
_entity_poly.pdbx_seq_one_letter_code
_entity_poly.pdbx_strand_id
1 'polypeptide(L)'
;MSSPESTLSIIGCGNMGTAILDGLLSTTSTSSTTTPLPTTYIATVKTQPSLQTLQAHFATHLPPTTASNTLTLLTGPTSTTTAIQNSNTIILAIPPPEIPSFLATPDLPALLAGKLLISIAAGWIRIHLPNPNPALLL
;
A
#
# COMPACT_ATOMS: atom_id res chain seq x y z
N MET A 1 -20.36 6.84 3.39
CA MET A 1 -19.08 7.57 3.44
C MET A 1 -18.10 6.67 4.18
N SER A 2 -17.28 5.92 3.45
CA SER A 2 -16.28 5.02 4.05
C SER A 2 -15.23 5.87 4.76
N SER A 3 -15.04 5.68 6.07
CA SER A 3 -13.98 6.36 6.80
C SER A 3 -12.60 5.93 6.25
N PRO A 4 -11.61 6.83 6.18
CA PRO A 4 -10.26 6.51 5.67
C PRO A 4 -9.53 5.45 6.52
N GLU A 5 -10.07 5.08 7.68
CA GLU A 5 -9.54 4.02 8.55
C GLU A 5 -9.55 2.63 7.92
N SER A 6 -10.33 2.41 6.85
CA SER A 6 -10.43 1.11 6.17
C SER A 6 -9.69 1.07 4.81
N THR A 7 -8.79 2.04 4.54
CA THR A 7 -8.02 2.07 3.30
C THR A 7 -6.58 1.59 3.50
N LEU A 8 -6.22 0.53 2.76
CA LEU A 8 -4.88 -0.04 2.68
C LEU A 8 -4.21 0.34 1.36
N SER A 9 -3.01 0.90 1.40
CA SER A 9 -2.18 1.05 0.20
C SER A 9 -1.02 0.06 0.15
N ILE A 10 -0.69 -0.41 -1.04
CA ILE A 10 0.46 -1.26 -1.32
C ILE A 10 1.39 -0.49 -2.27
N ILE A 11 2.55 -0.12 -1.76
CA ILE A 11 3.56 0.64 -2.51
C ILE A 11 4.55 -0.33 -3.15
N GLY A 12 4.62 -0.31 -4.49
CA GLY A 12 5.46 -1.25 -5.24
C GLY A 12 4.85 -2.64 -5.34
N CYS A 13 3.65 -2.75 -5.91
CA CYS A 13 2.91 -4.00 -6.07
C CYS A 13 3.53 -4.90 -7.17
N GLY A 14 4.68 -5.51 -6.86
CA GLY A 14 5.24 -6.64 -7.60
C GLY A 14 4.69 -7.97 -7.06
N ASN A 15 5.41 -9.08 -7.28
CA ASN A 15 4.94 -10.43 -6.90
C ASN A 15 4.47 -10.54 -5.44
N MET A 16 5.23 -9.99 -4.49
CA MET A 16 4.87 -10.03 -3.06
C MET A 16 3.63 -9.18 -2.77
N GLY A 17 3.56 -7.98 -3.32
CA GLY A 17 2.40 -7.10 -3.15
C GLY A 17 1.12 -7.70 -3.75
N THR A 18 1.23 -8.30 -4.95
CA THR A 18 0.13 -9.00 -5.63
C THR A 18 -0.38 -10.16 -4.80
N ALA A 19 0.50 -11.00 -4.26
CA ALA A 19 0.09 -12.15 -3.45
C ALA A 19 -0.63 -11.73 -2.15
N ILE A 20 -0.16 -10.67 -1.49
CA ILE A 20 -0.83 -10.12 -0.31
C ILE A 20 -2.20 -9.56 -0.68
N LEU A 21 -2.28 -8.80 -1.77
CA LEU A 21 -3.54 -8.22 -2.25
C LEU A 21 -4.57 -9.31 -2.60
N ASP A 22 -4.13 -10.37 -3.27
CA ASP A 22 -4.97 -11.51 -3.63
C ASP A 22 -5.55 -12.21 -2.40
N GLY A 23 -4.72 -12.47 -1.39
CA GLY A 23 -5.18 -13.04 -0.12
C GLY A 23 -6.20 -12.15 0.61
N LEU A 24 -6.01 -10.83 0.60
CA LEU A 24 -6.93 -9.88 1.24
C LEU A 24 -8.28 -9.78 0.50
N LEU A 25 -8.26 -9.76 -0.83
CA LEU A 25 -9.48 -9.72 -1.65
C LEU A 25 -10.28 -11.03 -1.59
N SER A 26 -9.60 -12.17 -1.45
CA SER A 26 -10.23 -13.49 -1.29
C SER A 26 -10.86 -13.68 0.10
N THR A 27 -10.20 -13.25 1.16
CA THR A 27 -10.68 -13.41 2.55
C THR A 27 -11.85 -12.49 2.90
N THR A 28 -11.86 -11.27 2.37
CA THR A 28 -12.98 -10.33 2.55
C THR A 28 -14.28 -10.79 1.87
N SER A 29 -14.19 -11.69 0.89
CA SER A 29 -15.36 -12.29 0.24
C SER A 29 -16.01 -13.42 1.05
N THR A 30 -15.32 -13.94 2.07
CA THR A 30 -15.69 -15.20 2.76
C THR A 30 -15.89 -15.06 4.28
N SER A 31 -15.53 -13.92 4.89
CA SER A 31 -15.39 -13.84 6.34
C SER A 31 -16.60 -13.24 7.07
N SER A 32 -17.20 -14.04 7.95
CA SER A 32 -18.14 -13.64 9.02
C SER A 32 -17.42 -13.23 10.32
N THR A 33 -16.10 -12.98 10.26
CA THR A 33 -15.26 -12.72 11.43
C THR A 33 -15.42 -11.29 11.96
N THR A 34 -15.39 -11.16 13.27
CA THR A 34 -15.49 -9.91 14.06
C THR A 34 -14.32 -8.94 13.91
N THR A 35 -13.31 -9.24 13.08
CA THR A 35 -12.14 -8.37 12.83
C THR A 35 -12.36 -7.52 11.58
N PRO A 36 -12.32 -6.17 11.69
CA PRO A 36 -12.54 -5.29 10.55
C PRO A 36 -11.34 -5.34 9.61
N LEU A 37 -11.55 -5.88 8.40
CA LEU A 37 -10.58 -5.83 7.31
C LEU A 37 -10.74 -4.53 6.49
N PRO A 38 -9.69 -4.10 5.75
CA PRO A 38 -9.79 -3.00 4.80
C PRO A 38 -10.84 -3.31 3.72
N THR A 39 -11.62 -2.30 3.35
CA THR A 39 -12.62 -2.38 2.27
C THR A 39 -12.12 -1.71 0.98
N THR A 40 -11.17 -0.80 1.11
CA THR A 40 -10.60 -0.04 -0.01
C THR A 40 -9.10 -0.33 -0.11
N TYR A 41 -8.67 -0.66 -1.32
CA TYR A 41 -7.30 -1.03 -1.63
C TYR A 41 -6.73 -0.11 -2.70
N ILE A 42 -5.51 0.39 -2.50
CA ILE A 42 -4.79 1.18 -3.49
C ILE A 42 -3.44 0.51 -3.76
N ALA A 43 -3.22 -0.02 -4.94
CA ALA A 43 -1.92 -0.59 -5.29
C ALA A 43 -1.19 0.30 -6.30
N THR A 44 0.11 0.52 -6.08
CA THR A 44 0.94 1.30 -6.99
C THR A 44 1.98 0.42 -7.68
N VAL A 45 2.25 0.70 -8.94
CA VAL A 45 3.31 0.03 -9.71
C VAL A 45 4.17 1.05 -10.43
N LYS A 46 5.42 0.67 -10.72
CA LYS A 46 6.38 1.57 -11.36
C LYS A 46 6.22 1.70 -12.86
N THR A 47 5.73 0.64 -13.52
CA THR A 47 5.74 0.55 -14.98
C THR A 47 4.35 0.27 -15.53
N GLN A 48 4.08 0.78 -16.73
CA GLN A 48 2.83 0.55 -17.44
C GLN A 48 2.57 -0.93 -17.75
N PRO A 49 3.56 -1.74 -18.17
CA PRO A 49 3.36 -3.17 -18.36
C PRO A 49 2.93 -3.89 -17.08
N SER A 50 3.56 -3.59 -15.93
CA SER A 50 3.15 -4.15 -14.64
C SER A 50 1.71 -3.76 -14.29
N LEU A 51 1.29 -2.54 -14.61
CA LEU A 51 -0.10 -2.10 -14.40
C LEU A 51 -1.07 -2.95 -15.20
N GLN A 52 -0.80 -3.19 -16.49
CA GLN A 52 -1.65 -4.01 -17.35
C GLN A 52 -1.76 -5.45 -16.85
N THR A 53 -0.65 -6.04 -16.39
CA THR A 53 -0.66 -7.38 -15.79
C THR A 53 -1.53 -7.43 -14.53
N LEU A 54 -1.38 -6.45 -13.63
CA LEU A 54 -2.22 -6.38 -12.42
C LEU A 54 -3.69 -6.12 -12.75
N GLN A 55 -3.98 -5.28 -13.75
CA GLN A 55 -5.34 -5.01 -14.19
C GLN A 55 -6.02 -6.27 -14.72
N ALA A 56 -5.31 -7.06 -15.52
CA ALA A 56 -5.81 -8.34 -16.00
C ALA A 56 -6.02 -9.34 -14.84
N HIS A 57 -5.10 -9.38 -13.88
CA HIS A 57 -5.18 -10.27 -12.72
C HIS A 57 -6.37 -9.95 -11.80
N PHE A 58 -6.64 -8.67 -11.57
CA PHE A 58 -7.69 -8.21 -10.64
C PHE A 58 -8.92 -7.61 -11.34
N ALA A 59 -9.19 -8.00 -12.59
CA ALA A 59 -10.26 -7.43 -13.40
C ALA A 59 -11.65 -7.47 -12.72
N THR A 60 -11.90 -8.48 -11.88
CA THR A 60 -13.14 -8.66 -11.11
C THR A 60 -13.31 -7.67 -9.95
N HIS A 61 -12.22 -7.04 -9.49
CA HIS A 61 -12.19 -6.15 -8.33
C HIS A 61 -11.98 -4.67 -8.71
N LEU A 62 -11.89 -4.35 -10.00
CA LEU A 62 -11.73 -2.99 -10.51
C LEU A 62 -13.08 -2.30 -10.74
N PRO A 63 -13.19 -0.97 -10.50
CA PRO A 63 -14.39 -0.19 -10.82
C PRO A 63 -14.78 -0.27 -12.31
N PRO A 64 -16.08 -0.26 -12.66
CA PRO A 64 -17.27 -0.16 -11.80
C PRO A 64 -17.73 -1.55 -11.35
N THR A 65 -17.31 -1.95 -10.15
CA THR A 65 -17.62 -3.26 -9.56
C THR A 65 -18.62 -3.09 -8.44
N THR A 66 -19.63 -3.96 -8.39
CA THR A 66 -20.63 -4.04 -7.31
C THR A 66 -20.10 -4.81 -6.09
N ALA A 67 -18.83 -5.22 -6.11
CA ALA A 67 -18.22 -5.93 -4.99
C ALA A 67 -18.12 -5.04 -3.75
N SER A 68 -18.19 -5.67 -2.57
CA SER A 68 -18.04 -4.98 -1.28
C SER A 68 -16.66 -4.29 -1.11
N ASN A 69 -15.68 -4.64 -1.95
CA ASN A 69 -14.31 -4.16 -1.88
C ASN A 69 -13.90 -3.48 -3.18
N THR A 70 -13.19 -2.36 -3.06
CA THR A 70 -12.74 -1.57 -4.21
C THR A 70 -11.23 -1.59 -4.32
N LEU A 71 -10.70 -1.97 -5.49
CA LEU A 71 -9.28 -1.88 -5.82
C LEU A 71 -9.03 -0.73 -6.82
N THR A 72 -8.11 0.16 -6.47
CA THR A 72 -7.57 1.18 -7.38
C THR A 72 -6.12 0.87 -7.70
N LEU A 73 -5.77 0.86 -8.99
CA LEU A 73 -4.39 0.67 -9.44
C LEU A 73 -3.84 1.98 -9.98
N LEU A 74 -2.70 2.42 -9.45
CA LEU A 74 -2.04 3.66 -9.83
C LEU A 74 -0.64 3.40 -10.39
N THR A 75 -0.22 4.23 -11.32
CA THR A 75 1.13 4.21 -11.92
C THR A 75 1.60 5.64 -12.15
N GLY A 76 2.92 5.82 -12.31
CA GLY A 76 3.53 7.12 -12.59
C GLY A 76 4.09 7.84 -11.35
N PRO A 77 4.64 9.05 -11.54
CA PRO A 77 5.49 9.71 -10.54
C PRO A 77 4.74 10.15 -9.28
N THR A 78 3.46 10.48 -9.40
CA THR A 78 2.62 10.94 -8.27
C THR A 78 1.84 9.80 -7.60
N SER A 79 1.89 8.59 -8.16
CA SER A 79 1.07 7.45 -7.70
C SER A 79 1.28 7.10 -6.24
N THR A 80 2.54 7.11 -5.79
CA THR A 80 2.90 6.74 -4.41
C THR A 80 2.44 7.78 -3.41
N THR A 81 2.65 9.06 -3.69
CA THR A 81 2.15 10.18 -2.88
C THR A 81 0.62 10.12 -2.75
N THR A 82 -0.09 9.96 -3.87
CA THR A 82 -1.55 9.86 -3.89
C THR A 82 -2.03 8.64 -3.09
N ALA A 83 -1.37 7.48 -3.21
CA ALA A 83 -1.73 6.29 -2.46
C ALA A 83 -1.55 6.47 -0.95
N ILE A 84 -0.44 7.08 -0.51
CA ILE A 84 -0.17 7.34 0.91
C ILE A 84 -1.15 8.36 1.49
N GLN A 85 -1.46 9.43 0.73
CA GLN A 85 -2.43 10.44 1.16
C GLN A 85 -3.82 9.85 1.41
N ASN A 86 -4.26 8.96 0.51
CA ASN A 86 -5.60 8.36 0.55
C ASN A 86 -5.68 7.06 1.38
N SER A 87 -4.63 6.67 2.11
CA SER A 87 -4.62 5.46 2.95
C SER A 87 -4.14 5.73 4.37
N ASN A 88 -4.59 4.92 5.33
CA ASN A 88 -4.14 4.98 6.72
C ASN A 88 -3.15 3.86 7.05
N THR A 89 -3.23 2.74 6.34
CA THR A 89 -2.27 1.65 6.42
C THR A 89 -1.52 1.54 5.10
N ILE A 90 -0.20 1.44 5.16
CA ILE A 90 0.70 1.38 4.01
C ILE A 90 1.56 0.13 4.12
N ILE A 91 1.53 -0.72 3.11
CA ILE A 91 2.46 -1.83 2.93
C ILE A 91 3.54 -1.40 1.95
N LEU A 92 4.78 -1.38 2.42
CA LEU A 92 5.95 -1.11 1.60
C LEU A 92 6.46 -2.42 0.99
N ALA A 93 6.07 -2.68 -0.25
CA ALA A 93 6.45 -3.85 -1.04
C ALA A 93 7.57 -3.54 -2.07
N ILE A 94 8.36 -2.50 -1.80
CA ILE A 94 9.48 -2.08 -2.65
C ILE A 94 10.71 -2.99 -2.41
N PRO A 95 11.46 -3.36 -3.46
CA PRO A 95 12.73 -4.06 -3.31
C PRO A 95 13.72 -3.33 -2.37
N PRO A 96 14.45 -4.05 -1.49
CA PRO A 96 15.36 -3.45 -0.52
C PRO A 96 16.36 -2.40 -1.06
N PRO A 97 16.96 -2.57 -2.25
CA PRO A 97 17.91 -1.57 -2.78
C PRO A 97 17.28 -0.21 -3.09
N GLU A 98 15.97 -0.14 -3.27
CA GLU A 98 15.28 1.08 -3.71
C GLU A 98 14.66 1.86 -2.54
N ILE A 99 14.61 1.25 -1.35
CA ILE A 99 14.01 1.87 -0.16
C ILE A 99 14.76 3.14 0.28
N PRO A 100 16.10 3.24 0.25
CA PRO A 100 16.79 4.49 0.59
C PRO A 100 16.33 5.65 -0.30
N SER A 101 16.23 5.41 -1.61
CA SER A 101 15.78 6.40 -2.58
C SER A 101 14.31 6.79 -2.36
N PHE A 102 13.47 5.82 -1.99
CA PHE A 102 12.09 6.09 -1.59
C PHE A 102 12.02 6.96 -0.32
N LEU A 103 12.78 6.62 0.72
CA LEU A 103 12.82 7.34 2.00
C LEU A 103 13.43 8.74 1.87
N ALA A 104 14.30 8.96 0.88
CA ALA A 104 14.86 10.27 0.57
C ALA A 104 13.87 11.23 -0.13
N THR A 105 12.65 10.79 -0.43
CA THR A 105 11.62 11.65 -1.02
C THR A 105 11.22 12.75 -0.03
N PRO A 106 11.35 14.05 -0.39
CA PRO A 106 11.29 15.16 0.56
C PRO A 106 9.96 15.29 1.32
N ASP A 107 8.84 14.88 0.72
CA ASP A 107 7.51 14.98 1.34
C ASP A 107 7.08 13.72 2.10
N LEU A 108 7.83 12.62 1.95
CA LEU A 108 7.39 11.32 2.44
C LEU A 108 7.23 11.24 3.97
N PRO A 109 8.15 11.78 4.81
CA PRO A 109 7.99 11.72 6.26
C PRO A 109 6.72 12.42 6.75
N ALA A 110 6.38 13.57 6.15
CA ALA A 110 5.16 14.32 6.47
C ALA A 110 3.91 13.55 6.05
N LEU A 111 3.95 12.87 4.91
CA LEU A 111 2.84 12.06 4.41
C LEU A 111 2.61 10.79 5.24
N LEU A 112 3.67 10.20 5.80
CA LEU A 112 3.59 9.01 6.64
C LEU A 112 3.25 9.31 8.10
N ALA A 113 3.32 10.58 8.52
CA ALA A 113 3.02 10.98 9.89
C ALA A 113 1.59 10.56 10.29
N GLY A 114 1.47 9.84 11.41
CA GLY A 114 0.19 9.35 11.93
C GLY A 114 -0.41 8.16 11.19
N LYS A 115 0.31 7.55 10.24
CA LYS A 115 -0.14 6.38 9.48
C LYS A 115 0.62 5.12 9.88
N LEU A 116 -0.01 3.94 9.69
CA LEU A 116 0.64 2.65 9.95
C LEU A 116 1.46 2.23 8.73
N LEU A 117 2.78 2.18 8.88
CA LEU A 117 3.70 1.66 7.85
C LEU A 117 4.15 0.24 8.19
N ILE A 118 3.91 -0.69 7.27
CA ILE A 118 4.32 -2.10 7.34
C ILE A 118 5.36 -2.34 6.24
N SER A 119 6.60 -2.63 6.63
CA SER A 119 7.65 -3.01 5.68
C SER A 119 7.69 -4.53 5.54
N ILE A 120 7.62 -5.03 4.31
CA ILE A 120 7.84 -6.46 3.99
C ILE A 120 9.19 -6.71 3.30
N ALA A 121 10.04 -5.68 3.23
CA ALA A 121 11.34 -5.77 2.61
C ALA A 121 12.29 -6.64 3.46
N ALA A 122 12.76 -7.74 2.87
CA ALA A 122 13.70 -8.64 3.53
C ALA A 122 15.05 -7.93 3.78
N GLY A 123 15.62 -8.14 4.97
CA GLY A 123 16.91 -7.56 5.36
C GLY A 123 16.87 -6.09 5.77
N TRP A 124 15.68 -5.49 5.88
CA TRP A 124 15.50 -4.13 6.38
C TRP A 124 14.96 -4.14 7.80
N ILE A 125 15.77 -3.69 8.75
CA ILE A 125 15.37 -3.50 10.16
C ILE A 125 14.99 -2.04 10.44
N ARG A 126 14.22 -1.80 11.50
CA ARG A 126 13.72 -0.47 11.91
C ARG A 126 14.80 0.62 11.96
N ILE A 127 16.05 0.28 12.26
CA ILE A 127 17.16 1.25 12.35
C ILE A 127 17.47 1.96 11.02
N HIS A 128 17.04 1.37 9.89
CA HIS A 128 17.22 1.94 8.56
C HIS A 128 16.05 2.84 8.13
N LEU A 129 14.96 2.89 8.90
CA LEU A 129 13.88 3.85 8.66
C LEU A 129 14.26 5.21 9.28
N PRO A 130 13.94 6.34 8.63
CA PRO A 130 14.15 7.66 9.21
C PRO A 130 13.47 7.71 10.58
N ASN A 131 14.23 8.11 11.59
CA ASN A 131 13.76 8.18 12.97
C ASN A 131 12.54 9.11 13.03
N PRO A 132 11.35 8.66 13.46
CA PRO A 132 10.16 9.50 13.48
C PRO A 132 10.26 10.63 14.52
N ASN A 133 11.28 10.65 15.38
CA ASN A 133 11.47 11.73 16.33
C ASN A 133 12.92 11.84 16.86
N PRO A 134 13.74 12.81 16.41
CA PRO A 134 15.01 13.10 17.09
C PRO A 134 14.84 13.77 18.45
N ALA A 135 13.64 14.29 18.80
CA ALA A 135 13.38 15.02 20.04
C ALA A 135 13.05 14.14 21.26
N LEU A 136 13.26 12.82 21.17
CA LEU A 136 13.11 11.88 22.29
C LEU A 136 14.44 11.33 22.81
N LEU A 137 15.57 11.90 22.36
CA LEU A 137 16.88 11.69 22.96
C LEU A 137 17.34 12.98 23.63
N LEU A 138 16.95 13.09 24.91
CA LEU A 138 17.39 14.08 25.92
C LEU A 138 17.00 15.54 25.69
#